data_AF-A0A8H5I1P9-F1
#
_entry.id   AF-A0A8H5I1P9-F1
#
_cell.length_a   1.000
_cell.length_b   1.000
_cell.length_c   1.000
_cell.angle_alpha   90.00
_cell.angle_beta   90.00
_cell.angle_gamma   90.00
#
_symmetry.space_group_name_H-M   'P 1'
#
loop_
_entity.id
_entity.type
_entity.pdbx_description
1 polymer ?
#
loop_
_entity_poly.entity_id
_entity_poly.type
_entity_poly.pdbx_seq_one_letter_code
_entity_poly.pdbx_strand_id
1 'polypeptide(L)'
;MSADGYLRGGGQTYLDNANKVWNWLSNSGMRNSQGLYNDGLDFNTCQNNGQTTWTYNQGVIASGLAALYSATGNTTLLDQAEITLDATIAHLTQNDILKESCDNAASGGSVCDADQQLFKGLWTKHLQYYLDMANDPARTAKYSPFLGSQDSAVFHFGTDASNDVGSVWYAPNQGGSIFTPKTSTSGLEAHVASANLHIYW
;
A
#
# COMPACT_ATOMS: atom_id res chain seq x y z
N MET A 1 -8.82 9.33 5.91
CA MET A 1 -9.16 10.71 6.35
C MET A 1 -10.57 10.81 6.95
N SER A 2 -11.67 10.63 6.22
CA SER A 2 -13.01 10.82 6.82
C SER A 2 -13.34 9.79 7.91
N ALA A 3 -13.07 8.50 7.67
CA ALA A 3 -13.26 7.47 8.71
C ALA A 3 -12.37 7.73 9.93
N ASP A 4 -11.08 8.01 9.73
CA ASP A 4 -10.16 8.36 10.83
C ASP A 4 -10.59 9.62 11.58
N GLY A 5 -11.13 10.62 10.88
CA GLY A 5 -11.65 11.84 11.48
C GLY A 5 -12.79 11.55 12.45
N TYR A 6 -13.71 10.65 12.05
CA TYR A 6 -14.76 10.16 12.93
C TYR A 6 -14.19 9.39 14.13
N LEU A 7 -13.24 8.49 13.92
CA LEU A 7 -12.63 7.70 15.01
C LEU A 7 -11.88 8.55 16.04
N ARG A 8 -11.24 9.66 15.61
CA ARG A 8 -10.44 10.52 16.51
C ARG A 8 -11.27 11.58 17.23
N GLY A 9 -12.18 12.24 16.52
CA GLY A 9 -12.88 13.42 17.02
C GLY A 9 -14.40 13.28 17.10
N GLY A 10 -14.95 12.15 16.66
CA GLY A 10 -16.38 12.00 16.42
C GLY A 10 -16.88 12.88 15.27
N GLY A 11 -18.18 13.15 15.25
CA GLY A 11 -18.82 14.03 14.27
C GLY A 11 -19.42 13.27 13.09
N GLN A 12 -20.75 13.24 13.03
CA GLN A 12 -21.49 12.43 12.04
C GLN A 12 -21.14 12.76 10.59
N THR A 13 -20.83 14.03 10.27
CA THR A 13 -20.43 14.46 8.92
C THR A 13 -19.21 13.68 8.38
N TYR A 14 -18.26 13.33 9.24
CA TYR A 14 -17.10 12.53 8.82
C TYR A 14 -17.51 11.11 8.42
N LEU A 15 -18.35 10.47 9.24
CA LEU A 15 -18.85 9.13 8.96
C LEU A 15 -19.74 9.12 7.71
N ASP A 16 -20.60 10.12 7.53
CA ASP A 16 -21.44 10.27 6.35
C ASP A 16 -20.60 10.43 5.08
N ASN A 17 -19.54 11.23 5.15
CA ASN A 17 -18.61 11.40 4.03
C ASN A 17 -17.82 10.13 3.72
N ALA A 18 -17.37 9.40 4.75
CA ALA A 18 -16.69 8.12 4.55
C ALA A 18 -17.58 7.10 3.85
N ASN A 19 -18.85 6.98 4.28
CA ASN A 19 -19.84 6.12 3.64
C ASN A 19 -20.15 6.56 2.20
N LYS A 20 -20.31 7.87 1.94
CA LYS A 20 -20.51 8.39 0.57
C LYS A 20 -19.36 8.05 -0.36
N VAL A 21 -18.12 8.26 0.08
CA VAL A 21 -16.92 7.95 -0.71
C VAL A 21 -16.81 6.45 -0.96
N TRP A 22 -17.05 5.61 0.04
CA TRP A 22 -17.02 4.16 -0.17
C TRP A 22 -18.11 3.68 -1.13
N ASN A 23 -19.34 4.17 -0.97
CA ASN A 23 -20.44 3.84 -1.88
C ASN A 23 -20.13 4.27 -3.32
N TRP A 24 -19.50 5.43 -3.51
CA TRP A 24 -19.05 5.85 -4.84
C TRP A 24 -17.94 4.96 -5.37
N LEU A 25 -16.88 4.71 -4.58
CA LEU A 25 -15.68 3.97 -5.01
C LEU A 25 -16.00 2.51 -5.34
N SER A 26 -16.86 1.86 -4.57
CA SER A 26 -17.29 0.48 -4.82
C SER A 26 -18.12 0.34 -6.10
N ASN A 27 -18.75 1.43 -6.56
CA ASN A 27 -19.56 1.46 -7.78
C ASN A 27 -18.88 2.18 -8.96
N SER A 28 -17.65 2.70 -8.79
CA SER A 28 -16.98 3.52 -9.81
C SER A 28 -16.42 2.71 -10.99
N GLY A 29 -16.28 1.39 -10.83
CA GLY A 29 -15.61 0.52 -11.80
C GLY A 29 -14.07 0.66 -11.81
N MET A 30 -13.48 1.45 -10.90
CA MET A 30 -12.02 1.67 -10.86
C MET A 30 -11.22 0.44 -10.43
N ARG A 31 -11.84 -0.54 -9.76
CA ARG A 31 -11.20 -1.82 -9.44
C ARG A 31 -11.30 -2.74 -10.66
N ASN A 32 -10.16 -3.15 -11.22
CA ASN A 32 -10.09 -4.03 -12.37
C ASN A 32 -10.33 -5.51 -11.98
N SER A 33 -10.32 -6.39 -12.98
CA SER A 33 -10.56 -7.83 -12.82
C SER A 33 -9.50 -8.56 -11.99
N GLN A 34 -8.33 -7.95 -11.76
CA GLN A 34 -7.29 -8.49 -10.88
C GLN A 34 -7.48 -8.08 -9.41
N GLY A 35 -8.49 -7.26 -9.10
CA GLY A 35 -8.72 -6.73 -7.75
C GLY A 35 -7.92 -5.46 -7.43
N LEU A 36 -7.20 -4.91 -8.40
CA LEU A 36 -6.41 -3.69 -8.26
C LEU A 36 -7.19 -2.45 -8.71
N TYR A 37 -7.04 -1.34 -8.00
CA TYR A 37 -7.53 -0.03 -8.42
C TYR A 37 -6.56 0.60 -9.41
N ASN A 38 -7.08 0.93 -10.60
CA ASN A 38 -6.39 1.77 -11.57
C ASN A 38 -6.28 3.22 -11.07
N ASP A 39 -5.40 3.98 -11.71
CA ASP A 39 -5.04 5.35 -11.33
C ASP A 39 -6.23 6.32 -11.22
N GLY A 40 -7.24 6.17 -12.09
CA GLY A 40 -8.31 7.16 -12.15
C GLY A 40 -9.47 6.80 -13.08
N LEU A 41 -10.27 7.83 -13.35
CA LEU A 41 -11.34 7.81 -14.33
C LEU A 41 -10.96 8.70 -15.51
N ASP A 42 -11.44 8.34 -16.69
CA ASP A 42 -11.49 9.26 -17.82
C ASP A 42 -12.50 10.38 -17.53
N PHE A 43 -12.07 11.64 -17.68
CA PHE A 43 -12.88 12.80 -17.30
C PHE A 43 -14.15 13.00 -18.14
N ASN A 44 -14.18 12.49 -19.37
CA ASN A 44 -15.30 12.69 -20.27
C ASN A 44 -16.37 11.61 -20.10
N THR A 45 -15.95 10.39 -19.78
CA THR A 45 -16.81 9.21 -19.72
C THR A 45 -17.09 8.74 -18.29
N CYS A 46 -16.33 9.23 -17.31
CA CYS A 46 -16.33 8.74 -15.93
C CYS A 46 -16.11 7.23 -15.82
N GLN A 47 -15.48 6.61 -16.83
CA GLN A 47 -15.12 5.19 -16.84
C GLN A 47 -13.69 5.02 -16.34
N ASN A 48 -13.38 3.83 -15.83
CA ASN A 48 -12.02 3.46 -15.44
C ASN A 48 -11.03 3.75 -16.59
N ASN A 49 -9.98 4.51 -16.28
CA ASN A 49 -8.98 4.91 -17.28
C ASN A 49 -8.05 3.77 -17.72
N GLY A 50 -8.08 2.62 -17.03
CA GLY A 50 -7.26 1.45 -17.33
C GLY A 50 -5.75 1.69 -17.15
N GLN A 51 -5.36 2.80 -16.52
CA GLN A 51 -3.95 3.17 -16.34
C GLN A 51 -3.29 2.39 -15.20
N THR A 52 -2.01 2.67 -14.95
CA THR A 52 -1.18 1.98 -13.98
C THR A 52 -1.86 1.76 -12.63
N THR A 53 -1.78 0.54 -12.13
CA THR A 53 -2.16 0.19 -10.77
C THR A 53 -0.96 0.37 -9.86
N TRP A 54 -0.90 1.50 -9.16
CA TRP A 54 0.19 1.80 -8.22
C TRP A 54 -0.04 1.11 -6.87
N THR A 55 1.04 0.71 -6.18
CA THR A 55 0.90 0.02 -4.88
C THR A 55 0.16 0.90 -3.85
N TYR A 56 0.48 2.19 -3.76
CA TYR A 56 -0.10 3.07 -2.73
C TYR A 56 -1.63 3.18 -2.81
N ASN A 57 -2.21 3.19 -4.02
CA ASN A 57 -3.67 3.23 -4.22
C ASN A 57 -4.34 2.08 -3.46
N GLN A 58 -3.73 0.90 -3.55
CA GLN A 58 -4.26 -0.33 -2.95
C GLN A 58 -4.21 -0.25 -1.42
N GLY A 59 -3.06 0.19 -0.88
CA GLY A 59 -2.84 0.30 0.56
C GLY A 59 -3.75 1.34 1.21
N VAL A 60 -3.80 2.56 0.64
CA VAL A 60 -4.60 3.67 1.17
C VAL A 60 -6.10 3.31 1.20
N ILE A 61 -6.60 2.66 0.14
CA ILE A 61 -7.99 2.20 0.10
C ILE A 61 -8.22 1.13 1.18
N ALA A 62 -7.34 0.12 1.27
CA ALA A 62 -7.47 -0.96 2.25
C ALA A 62 -7.53 -0.44 3.70
N SER A 63 -6.61 0.44 4.09
CA SER A 63 -6.65 1.01 5.45
C SER A 63 -7.86 1.91 5.67
N GLY A 64 -8.30 2.64 4.64
CA GLY A 64 -9.51 3.47 4.71
C GLY A 64 -10.78 2.64 4.97
N LEU A 65 -10.85 1.45 4.36
CA LEU A 65 -11.91 0.48 4.60
C LEU A 65 -11.84 -0.12 6.01
N ALA A 66 -10.64 -0.44 6.50
CA ALA A 66 -10.48 -0.91 7.88
C ALA A 66 -10.86 0.16 8.91
N ALA A 67 -10.53 1.43 8.68
CA ALA A 67 -10.98 2.53 9.52
C ALA A 67 -12.52 2.68 9.47
N LEU A 68 -13.14 2.53 8.30
CA LEU A 68 -14.61 2.56 8.18
C LEU A 68 -15.26 1.34 8.85
N TYR A 69 -14.61 0.17 8.81
CA TYR A 69 -15.01 -1.00 9.59
C TYR A 69 -14.99 -0.68 11.09
N SER A 70 -13.88 -0.16 11.61
CA SER A 70 -13.76 0.20 13.03
C SER A 70 -14.84 1.21 13.44
N ALA A 71 -15.23 2.12 12.55
CA ALA A 71 -16.28 3.10 12.80
C ALA A 71 -17.72 2.55 12.77
N THR A 72 -17.97 1.44 12.06
CA THR A 72 -19.34 0.95 11.75
C THR A 72 -19.63 -0.46 12.23
N GLY A 73 -18.61 -1.27 12.50
CA GLY A 73 -18.72 -2.71 12.75
C GLY A 73 -19.03 -3.55 11.51
N ASN A 74 -19.07 -2.97 10.29
CA ASN A 74 -19.37 -3.73 9.08
C ASN A 74 -18.16 -4.53 8.59
N THR A 75 -18.13 -5.83 8.91
CA THR A 75 -17.01 -6.73 8.59
C THR A 75 -16.77 -6.92 7.11
N THR A 76 -17.77 -6.70 6.25
CA THR A 76 -17.60 -6.84 4.78
C THR A 76 -16.59 -5.83 4.21
N LEU A 77 -16.31 -4.74 4.91
CA LEU A 77 -15.28 -3.76 4.54
C LEU A 77 -13.87 -4.34 4.64
N LEU A 78 -13.62 -5.25 5.60
CA LEU A 78 -12.35 -5.94 5.70
C LEU A 78 -12.15 -6.89 4.51
N ASP A 79 -13.19 -7.66 4.15
CA ASP A 79 -13.13 -8.53 2.97
C ASP A 79 -12.85 -7.72 1.70
N GLN A 80 -13.43 -6.52 1.58
CA GLN A 80 -13.18 -5.62 0.45
C GLN A 80 -11.79 -5.01 0.42
N ALA A 81 -11.17 -4.79 1.58
CA ALA A 81 -9.78 -4.34 1.70
C ALA A 81 -8.81 -5.45 1.30
N GLU A 82 -9.07 -6.68 1.73
CA GLU A 82 -8.21 -7.83 1.46
C GLU A 82 -8.12 -8.17 -0.03
N ILE A 83 -9.19 -7.95 -0.81
CA ILE A 83 -9.15 -8.14 -2.27
C ILE A 83 -8.00 -7.35 -2.89
N THR A 84 -7.80 -6.09 -2.49
CA THR A 84 -6.76 -5.24 -3.10
C THR A 84 -5.38 -5.49 -2.49
N LEU A 85 -5.30 -5.85 -1.20
CA LEU A 85 -4.05 -6.26 -0.56
C LEU A 85 -3.49 -7.55 -1.16
N ASP A 86 -4.35 -8.57 -1.32
CA ASP A 86 -3.99 -9.85 -1.92
C ASP A 86 -3.61 -9.68 -3.40
N ALA A 87 -4.32 -8.81 -4.11
CA ALA A 87 -4.00 -8.48 -5.50
C ALA A 87 -2.63 -7.78 -5.63
N THR A 88 -2.27 -6.87 -4.72
CA THR A 88 -0.93 -6.26 -4.71
C THR A 88 0.14 -7.33 -4.53
N ILE A 89 -0.03 -8.24 -3.57
CA ILE A 89 0.94 -9.32 -3.29
C ILE A 89 1.10 -10.22 -4.54
N ALA A 90 -0.01 -10.56 -5.20
CA ALA A 90 -0.01 -11.45 -6.36
C ALA A 90 0.52 -10.81 -7.66
N HIS A 91 0.40 -9.50 -7.83
CA HIS A 91 0.59 -8.85 -9.13
C HIS A 91 1.56 -7.68 -9.17
N LEU A 92 1.83 -7.04 -8.02
CA LEU A 92 2.71 -5.88 -7.91
C LEU A 92 3.98 -6.21 -7.12
N THR A 93 4.47 -7.43 -7.31
CA THR A 93 5.68 -7.95 -6.67
C THR A 93 6.62 -8.58 -7.69
N GLN A 94 7.89 -8.67 -7.33
CA GLN A 94 8.89 -9.50 -7.99
C GLN A 94 9.65 -10.23 -6.89
N ASN A 95 9.73 -11.56 -6.97
CA ASN A 95 10.30 -12.41 -5.91
C ASN A 95 9.66 -12.15 -4.53
N ASP A 96 8.33 -12.00 -4.49
CA ASP A 96 7.55 -11.64 -3.30
C ASP A 96 7.89 -10.27 -2.67
N ILE A 97 8.64 -9.42 -3.37
CA ILE A 97 8.97 -8.07 -2.93
C ILE A 97 8.25 -7.03 -3.77
N LEU A 98 7.68 -6.01 -3.13
CA LEU A 98 6.94 -4.93 -3.78
C LEU A 98 7.78 -4.28 -4.89
N LYS A 99 7.13 -4.05 -6.03
CA LYS A 99 7.74 -3.48 -7.22
C LYS A 99 6.76 -2.51 -7.89
N GLU A 100 7.22 -1.30 -8.13
CA GLU A 100 6.52 -0.38 -9.02
C GLU A 100 6.81 -0.73 -10.49
N SER A 101 5.87 -0.43 -11.39
CA SER A 101 6.04 -0.68 -12.83
C SER A 101 7.25 0.07 -13.43
N CYS A 102 7.67 1.16 -12.78
CA CYS A 102 8.84 1.97 -13.13
C CYS A 102 10.14 1.53 -12.45
N ASP A 103 10.14 0.54 -11.54
CA ASP A 103 11.35 0.08 -10.87
C ASP A 103 12.18 -0.85 -11.77
N ASN A 104 13.44 -0.50 -12.02
CA ASN A 104 14.38 -1.37 -12.71
C ASN A 104 15.73 -1.44 -11.99
N ALA A 105 16.19 -2.66 -11.67
CA ALA A 105 17.49 -2.88 -11.05
C ALA A 105 18.67 -2.53 -11.98
N ALA A 106 18.50 -2.71 -13.29
CA ALA A 106 19.55 -2.56 -14.30
C ALA A 106 19.74 -1.10 -14.71
N SER A 107 21.01 -0.71 -14.89
CA SER A 107 21.36 0.59 -15.42
C SER A 107 20.72 0.85 -16.79
N GLY A 108 20.21 2.07 -17.00
CA GLY A 108 19.50 2.48 -18.21
C GLY A 108 18.05 1.99 -18.31
N GLY A 109 17.54 1.32 -17.27
CA GLY A 109 16.13 0.93 -17.16
C GLY A 109 15.18 2.09 -16.87
N SER A 110 13.89 1.77 -16.72
CA SER A 110 12.88 2.73 -16.24
C SER A 110 13.24 3.20 -14.83
N VAL A 111 12.85 4.43 -14.52
CA VAL A 111 13.19 5.16 -13.31
C VAL A 111 11.89 5.78 -12.80
N CYS A 112 11.51 5.43 -11.58
CA CYS A 112 10.36 6.04 -10.91
C CYS A 112 10.61 7.52 -10.65
N ASP A 113 9.59 8.34 -10.91
CA ASP A 113 9.63 9.76 -10.54
C ASP A 113 9.64 9.94 -9.02
N ALA A 114 9.74 11.19 -8.59
CA ALA A 114 9.84 11.50 -7.18
C ALA A 114 8.62 11.00 -6.38
N ASP A 115 7.41 10.99 -6.93
CA ASP A 115 6.23 10.58 -6.16
C ASP A 115 6.16 9.05 -6.06
N GLN A 116 6.42 8.37 -7.17
CA GLN A 116 6.40 6.92 -7.28
C GLN A 116 7.41 6.23 -6.34
N GLN A 117 8.52 6.91 -6.01
CA GLN A 117 9.53 6.41 -5.06
C GLN A 117 8.96 6.13 -3.65
N LEU A 118 7.84 6.76 -3.26
CA LEU A 118 7.21 6.57 -1.93
C LEU A 118 6.20 5.43 -1.89
N PHE A 119 5.70 4.98 -3.04
CA PHE A 119 4.45 4.23 -3.09
C PHE A 119 4.50 2.90 -2.33
N LYS A 120 5.61 2.18 -2.42
CA LYS A 120 5.81 0.92 -1.69
C LYS A 120 5.83 1.09 -0.18
N GLY A 121 6.54 2.10 0.32
CA GLY A 121 6.53 2.47 1.73
C GLY A 121 5.12 2.78 2.21
N LEU A 122 4.38 3.60 1.44
CA LEU A 122 3.00 3.91 1.75
C LEU A 122 2.13 2.65 1.80
N TRP A 123 2.31 1.70 0.87
CA TRP A 123 1.59 0.44 0.95
C TRP A 123 1.92 -0.34 2.23
N THR A 124 3.20 -0.47 2.62
CA THR A 124 3.58 -1.21 3.84
C THR A 124 3.01 -0.57 5.11
N LYS A 125 3.09 0.77 5.21
CA LYS A 125 2.51 1.54 6.31
C LYS A 125 0.99 1.41 6.37
N HIS A 126 0.32 1.48 5.22
CA HIS A 126 -1.13 1.37 5.18
C HIS A 126 -1.62 -0.07 5.42
N LEU A 127 -0.85 -1.10 5.05
CA LEU A 127 -1.10 -2.46 5.48
C LEU A 127 -1.01 -2.57 7.01
N GLN A 128 -0.02 -1.92 7.63
CA GLN A 128 0.05 -1.83 9.08
C GLN A 128 -1.25 -1.19 9.65
N TYR A 129 -1.65 -0.01 9.16
CA TYR A 129 -2.88 0.62 9.63
C TYR A 129 -4.14 -0.24 9.42
N TYR A 130 -4.19 -1.02 8.35
CA TYR A 130 -5.24 -2.00 8.15
C TYR A 130 -5.23 -3.07 9.27
N LEU A 131 -4.07 -3.63 9.60
CA LEU A 131 -3.93 -4.66 10.64
C LEU A 131 -4.31 -4.15 12.04
N ASP A 132 -3.86 -2.94 12.41
CA ASP A 132 -4.25 -2.29 13.67
C ASP A 132 -5.77 -2.12 13.78
N MET A 133 -6.41 -1.63 12.71
CA MET A 133 -7.84 -1.34 12.70
C MET A 133 -8.70 -2.61 12.62
N ALA A 134 -8.23 -3.64 11.90
CA ALA A 134 -8.88 -4.93 11.86
C ALA A 134 -8.82 -5.62 13.22
N ASN A 135 -7.67 -5.49 13.92
CA ASN A 135 -7.40 -6.07 15.24
C ASN A 135 -7.80 -7.55 15.32
N ASP A 136 -7.35 -8.32 14.33
CA ASP A 136 -7.74 -9.72 14.11
C ASP A 136 -6.46 -10.58 13.95
N PRO A 137 -6.20 -11.53 14.87
CA PRO A 137 -4.98 -12.33 14.83
C PRO A 137 -4.79 -13.16 13.55
N ALA A 138 -5.88 -13.61 12.92
CA ALA A 138 -5.78 -14.41 11.69
C ALA A 138 -5.35 -13.54 10.51
N ARG A 139 -5.86 -12.30 10.42
CA ARG A 139 -5.42 -11.30 9.43
C ARG A 139 -3.98 -10.86 9.67
N THR A 140 -3.60 -10.66 10.93
CA THR A 140 -2.20 -10.39 11.27
C THR A 140 -1.29 -11.53 10.84
N ALA A 141 -1.64 -12.79 11.13
CA ALA A 141 -0.87 -13.96 10.70
C ALA A 141 -0.81 -14.13 9.18
N LYS A 142 -1.85 -13.71 8.45
CA LYS A 142 -1.89 -13.73 6.97
C LYS A 142 -0.87 -12.76 6.36
N TYR A 143 -0.75 -11.55 6.88
CA TYR A 143 0.01 -10.47 6.23
C TYR A 143 1.38 -10.18 6.86
N SER A 144 1.61 -10.54 8.12
CA SER A 144 2.88 -10.28 8.81
C SER A 144 4.11 -10.90 8.12
N PRO A 145 4.05 -12.12 7.54
CA PRO A 145 5.22 -12.68 6.86
C PRO A 145 5.62 -11.85 5.64
N PHE A 146 4.65 -11.30 4.91
CA PHE A 146 4.91 -10.47 3.74
C PHE A 146 5.62 -9.15 4.12
N LEU A 147 5.19 -8.50 5.22
CA LEU A 147 5.88 -7.32 5.76
C LEU A 147 7.32 -7.64 6.20
N GLY A 148 7.53 -8.80 6.83
CA GLY A 148 8.86 -9.28 7.18
C GLY A 148 9.76 -9.51 5.95
N SER A 149 9.20 -10.02 4.84
CA SER A 149 9.92 -10.14 3.58
C SER A 149 10.32 -8.78 2.99
N GLN A 150 9.44 -7.76 3.07
CA GLN A 150 9.77 -6.42 2.58
C GLN A 150 10.92 -5.80 3.37
N ASP A 151 10.84 -5.86 4.70
CA ASP A 151 11.87 -5.40 5.63
C ASP A 151 13.23 -6.06 5.37
N SER A 152 13.24 -7.39 5.26
CA SER A 152 14.44 -8.16 4.94
C SER A 152 15.04 -7.77 3.58
N ALA A 153 14.20 -7.59 2.56
CA ALA A 153 14.66 -7.22 1.22
C ALA A 153 15.19 -5.79 1.14
N VAL A 154 14.56 -4.84 1.84
CA VAL A 154 15.11 -3.48 1.98
C VAL A 154 16.51 -3.55 2.55
N PHE A 155 16.70 -4.27 3.67
CA PHE A 155 17.99 -4.38 4.33
C PHE A 155 19.06 -5.08 3.47
N HIS A 156 18.73 -6.17 2.79
CA HIS A 156 19.70 -6.99 2.06
C HIS A 156 19.97 -6.56 0.61
N PHE A 157 18.98 -5.94 -0.04
CA PHE A 157 19.04 -5.63 -1.47
C PHE A 157 18.81 -4.15 -1.79
N GLY A 158 17.96 -3.48 -1.00
CA GLY A 158 17.59 -2.09 -1.20
C GLY A 158 18.58 -1.07 -0.63
N THR A 159 19.43 -1.48 0.30
CA THR A 159 20.38 -0.60 0.99
C THR A 159 21.77 -0.62 0.34
N ASP A 160 22.39 0.55 0.17
CA ASP A 160 23.76 0.67 -0.32
C ASP A 160 24.82 0.66 0.80
N ALA A 161 26.10 0.82 0.44
CA ALA A 161 27.22 0.81 1.39
C ALA A 161 27.22 1.99 2.38
N SER A 162 26.45 3.06 2.11
CA SER A 162 26.27 4.22 2.98
C SER A 162 25.06 4.07 3.92
N ASN A 163 24.33 2.96 3.81
CA ASN A 163 23.04 2.71 4.43
C ASN A 163 21.89 3.56 3.85
N ASP A 164 22.04 4.09 2.62
CA ASP A 164 20.94 4.74 1.93
C ASP A 164 20.03 3.69 1.30
N VAL A 165 18.71 3.83 1.50
CA VAL A 165 17.74 2.93 0.86
C VAL A 165 17.36 3.45 -0.51
N GLY A 166 17.50 2.60 -1.51
CA GLY A 166 17.15 2.87 -2.89
C GLY A 166 15.73 2.47 -3.27
N SER A 167 15.34 2.81 -4.50
CA SER A 167 14.02 2.50 -5.06
C SER A 167 13.81 1.00 -5.30
N VAL A 168 14.86 0.22 -5.58
CA VAL A 168 14.73 -1.21 -5.92
C VAL A 168 14.97 -2.09 -4.70
N TRP A 169 13.97 -2.89 -4.31
CA TRP A 169 14.06 -3.80 -3.15
C TRP A 169 14.11 -5.28 -3.55
N TYR A 170 13.58 -5.64 -4.72
CA TYR A 170 13.40 -7.04 -5.14
C TYR A 170 14.68 -7.72 -5.67
N ALA A 171 15.78 -6.97 -5.81
CA ALA A 171 17.05 -7.44 -6.33
C ALA A 171 18.20 -6.48 -5.94
N PRO A 172 19.46 -6.96 -5.90
CA PRO A 172 20.62 -6.08 -5.75
C PRO A 172 20.67 -4.99 -6.83
N ASN A 173 21.12 -3.79 -6.46
CA ASN A 173 21.31 -2.70 -7.39
C ASN A 173 22.34 -3.05 -8.49
N GLN A 174 21.92 -2.95 -9.76
CA GLN A 174 22.78 -3.11 -10.95
C GLN A 174 22.95 -1.78 -11.70
N GLY A 175 22.87 -0.66 -10.97
CA GLY A 175 23.01 0.70 -11.49
C GLY A 175 21.69 1.35 -11.90
N GLY A 176 20.54 0.73 -11.61
CA GLY A 176 19.21 1.30 -11.87
C GLY A 176 18.48 1.83 -10.61
N SER A 177 18.94 1.47 -9.41
CA SER A 177 18.34 1.98 -8.17
C SER A 177 18.64 3.47 -7.98
N ILE A 178 17.64 4.23 -7.54
CA ILE A 178 17.76 5.65 -7.21
C ILE A 178 17.83 5.79 -5.70
N PHE A 179 18.73 6.63 -5.20
CA PHE A 179 18.89 6.89 -3.78
C PHE A 179 18.52 8.35 -3.49
N THR A 180 17.37 8.55 -2.86
CA THR A 180 16.84 9.88 -2.50
C THR A 180 16.23 9.85 -1.10
N PRO A 181 15.99 11.01 -0.46
CA PRO A 181 15.24 11.05 0.79
C PRO A 181 13.86 10.39 0.72
N LYS A 182 13.24 10.34 -0.46
CA LYS A 182 11.93 9.70 -0.66
C LYS A 182 12.05 8.17 -0.68
N THR A 183 13.07 7.61 -1.33
CA THR A 183 13.32 6.16 -1.26
C THR A 183 13.74 5.72 0.14
N SER A 184 14.53 6.55 0.84
CA SER A 184 14.86 6.34 2.26
C SER A 184 13.61 6.35 3.16
N THR A 185 12.68 7.27 2.92
CA THR A 185 11.40 7.30 3.65
C THR A 185 10.59 6.03 3.37
N SER A 186 10.54 5.61 2.10
CA SER A 186 9.80 4.42 1.66
C SER A 186 10.34 3.14 2.35
N GLY A 187 11.66 2.97 2.40
CA GLY A 187 12.30 1.86 3.11
C GLY A 187 12.10 1.90 4.62
N LEU A 188 12.18 3.09 5.23
CA LEU A 188 11.92 3.27 6.65
C LEU A 188 10.48 2.84 7.02
N GLU A 189 9.50 3.15 6.18
CA GLU A 189 8.11 2.70 6.39
C GLU A 189 8.00 1.17 6.39
N ALA A 190 8.76 0.46 5.55
CA ALA A 190 8.82 -1.01 5.57
C ALA A 190 9.42 -1.56 6.87
N HIS A 191 10.54 -0.99 7.34
CA HIS A 191 11.17 -1.37 8.61
C HIS A 191 10.22 -1.12 9.79
N VAL A 192 9.57 0.04 9.86
CA VAL A 192 8.64 0.40 10.94
C VAL A 192 7.39 -0.49 10.92
N ALA A 193 6.83 -0.77 9.74
CA ALA A 193 5.67 -1.63 9.60
C ALA A 193 5.97 -3.07 10.08
N SER A 194 7.13 -3.62 9.73
CA SER A 194 7.61 -4.93 10.20
C SER A 194 7.85 -4.95 11.71
N ALA A 195 8.50 -3.92 12.26
CA ALA A 195 8.81 -3.84 13.69
C ALA A 195 7.56 -3.78 14.57
N ASN A 196 6.50 -3.07 14.15
CA ASN A 196 5.26 -2.96 14.93
C ASN A 196 4.58 -4.31 15.18
N LEU A 197 4.78 -5.30 14.30
CA LEU A 197 4.24 -6.65 14.46
C LEU A 197 4.88 -7.43 15.60
N HIS A 198 6.07 -7.00 16.07
CA HIS A 198 6.85 -7.68 17.10
C HIS A 198 6.70 -7.04 18.50
N ILE A 199 5.92 -5.96 18.63
CA ILE A 199 5.75 -5.22 19.91
C ILE A 199 4.57 -5.77 20.74
N TYR A 200 3.65 -6.51 20.11
CA TYR A 200 2.41 -6.99 20.74
C TYR A 200 2.41 -8.49 21.09
N TRP A 201 3.56 -9.16 21.03
CA TRP A 201 3.77 -10.58 21.39
C TRP A 201 5.02 -10.74 22.24
#